data_AF-A0A2P2ICE6-F1
#
_entry.id   AF-A0A2P2ICE6-F1
#
_cell.length_a   1.000
_cell.length_b   1.000
_cell.length_c   1.000
_cell.angle_alpha   90.00
_cell.angle_beta   90.00
_cell.angle_gamma   90.00
#
_symmetry.space_group_name_H-M   'P 1'
#
loop_
_entity.id
_entity.type
_entity.pdbx_description
1 polymer ?
#
loop_
_entity_poly.entity_id
_entity_poly.type
_entity_poly.pdbx_seq_one_letter_code
_entity_poly.pdbx_strand_id
1 'polypeptide(L)'
;VFALSSGQGKCGVGVIRISGEAASSAITQMTRPATLPSPRQAVLRPILHPKTEEVLDRGLVLWFPGPGSFTGEDCVELQVHGGSAVLTALLQALGELPHLRPALPGEFTRR
;
A
#
# COMPACT_ATOMS: atom_id res chain seq x y z
N VAL A 1 2.44 3.49 8.84
CA VAL A 1 1.23 4.31 8.52
C VAL A 1 0.83 4.10 7.08
N PHE A 2 -0.42 4.38 6.73
CA PHE A 2 -0.90 4.31 5.34
C PHE A 2 -1.93 5.40 5.02
N ALA A 3 -2.01 5.80 3.74
CA ALA A 3 -3.12 6.63 3.23
C ALA A 3 -3.20 6.60 1.71
N LEU A 4 -4.35 7.02 1.18
CA LEU A 4 -4.47 7.42 -0.23
C LEU A 4 -3.57 8.65 -0.47
N SER A 5 -2.63 8.51 -1.41
CA SER A 5 -1.64 9.53 -1.79
C SER A 5 -1.96 10.21 -3.12
N SER A 6 -2.92 9.68 -3.89
CA SER A 6 -3.50 10.35 -5.05
C SER A 6 -4.67 11.26 -4.65
N GLY A 7 -5.15 12.08 -5.60
CA GLY A 7 -6.37 12.86 -5.41
C GLY A 7 -7.59 11.99 -5.07
N GLN A 8 -8.53 12.55 -4.32
CA GLN A 8 -9.80 11.91 -3.99
C GLN A 8 -10.80 12.04 -5.15
N GLY A 9 -11.69 11.06 -5.29
CA GLY A 9 -12.74 11.02 -6.32
C GLY A 9 -12.57 9.87 -7.30
N LYS A 10 -13.41 9.84 -8.34
CA LYS A 10 -13.29 8.84 -9.40
C LYS A 10 -12.05 9.13 -10.25
N CYS A 11 -11.12 8.19 -10.29
CA CYS A 11 -9.94 8.25 -11.15
C CYS A 11 -9.65 6.87 -11.76
N GLY A 12 -8.82 6.84 -12.80
CA GLY A 12 -8.37 5.57 -13.38
C GLY A 12 -7.47 4.80 -12.41
N VAL A 13 -6.58 5.51 -11.71
CA VAL A 13 -5.61 4.93 -10.77
C VAL A 13 -5.61 5.69 -9.46
N GLY A 14 -5.72 4.96 -8.35
CA GLY A 14 -5.45 5.45 -7.00
C GLY A 14 -4.12 4.91 -6.49
N VAL A 15 -3.38 5.74 -5.76
CA VAL A 15 -2.10 5.33 -5.15
C VAL A 15 -2.27 5.29 -3.64
N ILE A 16 -2.14 4.12 -3.03
CA ILE A 16 -2.10 3.96 -1.57
C ILE A 16 -0.63 3.80 -1.17
N ARG A 17 -0.15 4.69 -0.30
CA ARG A 17 1.21 4.61 0.25
C ARG A 17 1.17 4.02 1.65
N ILE A 18 2.12 3.15 1.94
CA ILE A 18 2.39 2.58 3.25
C ILE A 18 3.85 2.91 3.58
N SER A 19 4.12 3.33 4.81
CA SER A 19 5.46 3.73 5.27
C SER A 19 5.72 3.31 6.71
N GLY A 20 6.95 2.91 7.01
CA GLY A 20 7.42 2.46 8.32
C GLY A 20 7.77 0.97 8.37
N GLU A 21 8.17 0.48 9.54
CA GLU A 21 8.64 -0.91 9.75
C GLU A 21 7.68 -2.00 9.26
N ALA A 22 6.37 -1.74 9.29
CA ALA A 22 5.34 -2.67 8.86
C ALA A 22 5.03 -2.61 7.35
N ALA A 23 5.70 -1.76 6.56
CA ALA A 23 5.42 -1.63 5.13
C ALA A 23 5.75 -2.92 4.36
N SER A 24 6.88 -3.56 4.67
CA SER A 24 7.31 -4.81 4.03
C SER A 24 6.39 -5.98 4.40
N SER A 25 5.96 -6.07 5.67
CA SER A 25 5.04 -7.11 6.13
C SER A 25 3.63 -6.95 5.55
N ALA A 26 3.21 -5.74 5.21
CA ALA A 26 1.94 -5.49 4.52
C ALA A 26 1.94 -6.12 3.11
N ILE A 27 3.04 -5.97 2.36
CA ILE A 27 3.19 -6.60 1.03
C ILE A 27 3.05 -8.11 1.12
N THR A 28 3.79 -8.74 2.05
CA THR A 28 3.88 -10.20 2.11
C THR A 28 2.56 -10.81 2.56
N GLN A 29 1.80 -10.12 3.41
CA GLN A 29 0.47 -10.57 3.83
C GLN A 29 -0.60 -10.33 2.76
N MET A 30 -0.59 -9.16 2.11
CA MET A 30 -1.68 -8.72 1.23
C MET A 30 -1.42 -8.97 -0.26
N THR A 31 -0.29 -9.53 -0.68
CA THR A 31 -0.04 -9.77 -2.12
C THR A 31 0.39 -11.21 -2.39
N ARG A 32 0.22 -11.65 -3.64
CA ARG A 32 0.79 -12.91 -4.13
C ARG A 32 1.64 -12.65 -5.38
N PRO A 33 2.86 -13.21 -5.49
CA PRO A 33 3.57 -13.99 -4.48
C PRO A 33 3.89 -13.16 -3.22
N ALA A 34 3.96 -13.83 -2.06
CA ALA A 34 4.21 -13.23 -0.75
C ALA A 34 5.69 -12.84 -0.54
N THR A 35 6.25 -12.08 -1.49
CA THR A 35 7.66 -11.65 -1.51
C THR A 35 7.74 -10.17 -1.79
N LEU A 36 8.82 -9.49 -1.41
CA LEU A 36 9.01 -8.09 -1.83
C LEU A 36 9.38 -8.03 -3.32
N PRO A 37 8.82 -7.09 -4.11
CA PRO A 37 9.36 -6.77 -5.43
C PRO A 37 10.82 -6.32 -5.33
N SER A 38 11.57 -6.36 -6.43
CA SER A 38 12.86 -5.69 -6.47
C SER A 38 12.68 -4.19 -6.16
N PRO A 39 13.61 -3.55 -5.42
CA PRO A 39 13.53 -2.12 -5.11
C PRO A 39 13.24 -1.27 -6.36
N ARG A 40 12.23 -0.40 -6.27
CA ARG A 40 11.85 0.54 -7.34
C ARG A 40 11.42 -0.12 -8.66
N GLN A 41 11.04 -1.39 -8.64
CA GLN A 41 10.42 -2.07 -9.78
C GLN A 41 8.93 -2.28 -9.53
N ALA A 42 8.11 -1.83 -10.47
CA ALA A 42 6.68 -2.10 -10.46
C ALA A 42 6.40 -3.52 -10.94
N VAL A 43 5.64 -4.27 -10.15
CA VAL A 43 5.16 -5.61 -10.52
C VAL A 43 3.64 -5.68 -10.41
N LEU A 44 3.00 -6.32 -11.37
CA LEU A 44 1.55 -6.56 -11.34
C LEU A 44 1.24 -7.75 -10.44
N ARG A 45 0.41 -7.55 -9.41
CA ARG A 45 0.04 -8.61 -8.46
C ARG A 45 -1.43 -8.54 -8.08
N PRO A 46 -2.07 -9.69 -7.77
CA PRO A 46 -3.28 -9.67 -6.96
C PRO A 46 -2.95 -9.10 -5.58
N ILE A 47 -3.86 -8.25 -5.08
CA ILE A 47 -3.85 -7.68 -3.74
C ILE A 47 -5.07 -8.26 -3.02
N LEU A 48 -4.85 -8.89 -1.88
CA LEU A 48 -5.81 -9.73 -1.18
C LEU A 48 -6.08 -9.18 0.21
N HIS A 49 -7.27 -9.46 0.72
CA HIS A 49 -7.61 -9.21 2.11
C HIS A 49 -6.75 -10.12 3.01
N PRO A 50 -6.07 -9.58 4.04
CA PRO A 50 -5.07 -10.32 4.80
C PRO A 50 -5.63 -11.48 5.63
N LYS A 51 -6.95 -11.48 5.91
CA LYS A 51 -7.61 -12.54 6.69
C LYS A 51 -8.46 -13.51 5.87
N THR A 52 -9.14 -13.01 4.83
CA THR A 52 -10.12 -13.80 4.06
C THR A 52 -9.52 -14.32 2.76
N GLU A 53 -8.35 -13.82 2.36
CA GLU A 53 -7.71 -14.09 1.08
C GLU A 53 -8.57 -13.75 -0.15
N GLU A 54 -9.62 -12.95 0.03
CA GLU A 54 -10.39 -12.40 -1.09
C GLU A 54 -9.53 -11.42 -1.89
N VAL A 55 -9.58 -11.51 -3.23
CA VAL A 55 -8.88 -10.57 -4.11
C VAL A 55 -9.62 -9.23 -4.10
N LEU A 56 -8.98 -8.21 -3.53
CA LEU A 56 -9.50 -6.85 -3.45
C LEU A 56 -9.26 -6.05 -4.73
N ASP A 57 -8.09 -6.25 -5.36
CA ASP A 57 -7.76 -5.71 -6.67
C ASP A 57 -6.59 -6.47 -7.32
N ARG A 58 -6.31 -6.17 -8.58
CA ARG A 58 -5.07 -6.52 -9.26
C ARG A 58 -4.36 -5.24 -9.72
N GLY A 59 -3.33 -4.84 -8.97
CA GLY A 59 -2.65 -3.56 -9.14
C GLY A 59 -1.14 -3.67 -9.25
N LEU A 60 -0.48 -2.54 -9.50
CA LEU A 60 0.98 -2.45 -9.43
C LEU A 60 1.41 -2.29 -7.98
N VAL A 61 2.47 -3.01 -7.61
CA VAL A 61 3.06 -3.00 -6.29
C VAL A 61 4.51 -2.56 -6.43
N LEU A 62 4.89 -1.55 -5.65
CA LEU A 62 6.25 -1.01 -5.62
C LEU A 62 6.78 -1.04 -4.20
N TRP A 63 8.05 -1.38 -4.06
CA TRP A 63 8.77 -1.31 -2.78
C TRP A 63 9.97 -0.37 -2.89
N PHE A 64 10.09 0.48 -1.88
CA PHE A 64 11.14 1.49 -1.73
C PHE A 64 11.80 1.28 -0.37
N PRO A 65 12.91 0.54 -0.30
CA PRO A 65 13.63 0.35 0.97
C PRO A 65 14.17 1.69 1.50
N GLY A 66 14.12 1.87 2.82
CA GLY A 66 14.84 2.95 3.49
C GLY A 66 16.36 2.78 3.36
N PRO A 67 17.17 3.84 3.48
CA PRO A 67 16.77 5.24 3.67
C PRO A 67 16.42 5.97 2.36
N GLY A 68 16.54 5.32 1.20
CA GLY A 68 16.36 5.94 -0.11
C GLY A 68 14.90 6.04 -0.59
N SER A 69 13.98 6.28 0.33
CA SER A 69 12.52 6.36 0.08
C SER A 69 12.00 7.78 0.34
N PHE A 70 10.71 8.03 0.10
CA PHE A 70 10.09 9.33 0.35
C PHE A 70 10.18 9.79 1.81
N THR A 71 10.03 8.87 2.76
CA THR A 71 10.00 9.18 4.20
C THR A 71 11.28 8.79 4.93
N GLY A 72 12.31 8.34 4.22
CA GLY A 72 13.51 7.74 4.82
C GLY A 72 13.30 6.35 5.47
N GLU A 73 12.07 5.86 5.56
CA GLU A 73 11.72 4.53 6.07
C GLU A 73 11.37 3.56 4.93
N ASP A 74 11.16 2.28 5.21
CA ASP A 74 10.57 1.40 4.20
C ASP A 74 9.22 1.94 3.74
N CYS A 75 9.08 2.10 2.42
CA CYS A 75 7.87 2.57 1.78
C CYS A 75 7.36 1.56 0.75
N VAL A 76 6.05 1.49 0.62
CA VAL A 76 5.35 0.69 -0.36
C VAL A 76 4.29 1.54 -1.02
N GLU A 77 4.11 1.35 -2.33
CA GLU A 77 2.98 1.91 -3.07
C GLU A 77 2.17 0.80 -3.72
N LEU A 78 0.87 0.85 -3.49
CA LEU A 78 -0.13 0.08 -4.21
C LEU A 78 -0.81 1.02 -5.20
N GLN A 79 -0.60 0.80 -6.50
CA GLN A 79 -1.29 1.54 -7.56
C GLN A 79 -2.41 0.65 -8.10
N VAL A 80 -3.63 1.05 -7.77
CA VAL A 80 -4.85 0.23 -7.87
C VAL A 80 -5.90 0.98 -8.66
N HIS A 81 -6.97 0.30 -9.07
CA HIS A 81 -8.10 0.96 -9.71
C HIS A 81 -8.68 2.03 -8.79
N GLY A 82 -8.91 3.23 -9.33
CA GLY A 82 -9.39 4.40 -8.57
C GLY A 82 -10.89 4.37 -8.22
N GLY A 83 -11.50 3.19 -8.18
CA GLY A 83 -12.89 3.02 -7.75
C GLY A 83 -13.02 3.14 -6.23
N SER A 84 -14.02 3.88 -5.75
CA SER A 84 -14.20 4.11 -4.31
C SER A 84 -14.35 2.82 -3.49
N ALA A 85 -14.98 1.79 -4.06
CA ALA A 85 -15.12 0.47 -3.43
C ALA A 85 -13.76 -0.20 -3.21
N VAL A 86 -12.90 -0.21 -4.23
CA VAL A 86 -11.54 -0.79 -4.16
C VAL A 86 -10.69 -0.04 -3.13
N LEU A 87 -10.67 1.28 -3.20
CA LEU A 87 -9.89 2.11 -2.28
C LEU A 87 -10.34 1.93 -0.83
N THR A 88 -11.66 1.89 -0.59
CA THR A 88 -12.22 1.69 0.76
C THR A 88 -11.86 0.32 1.30
N ALA A 89 -12.05 -0.73 0.51
CA ALA A 89 -11.75 -2.10 0.92
C ALA A 89 -10.26 -2.29 1.25
N LEU A 90 -9.36 -1.71 0.45
CA LEU A 90 -7.92 -1.77 0.69
C LEU A 90 -7.50 -1.00 1.95
N LEU A 91 -8.04 0.20 2.16
CA LEU A 91 -7.74 1.00 3.35
C LEU A 91 -8.27 0.34 4.63
N GLN A 92 -9.44 -0.30 4.57
CA GLN A 92 -9.98 -1.09 5.68
C GLN A 92 -9.10 -2.31 5.97
N ALA A 93 -8.75 -3.09 4.94
CA ALA A 93 -7.88 -4.25 5.06
C ALA A 93 -6.49 -3.90 5.65
N LEU A 94 -5.91 -2.77 5.24
CA LEU A 94 -4.66 -2.25 5.82
C LEU A 94 -4.81 -1.87 7.30
N GLY A 95 -5.98 -1.37 7.70
CA GLY A 95 -6.30 -1.05 9.09
C GLY A 95 -6.43 -2.26 10.00
N GLU A 96 -6.57 -3.47 9.43
CA GLU A 96 -6.62 -4.73 10.20
C GLU A 96 -5.25 -5.34 10.45
N LEU A 97 -4.20 -4.87 9.75
CA LEU A 97 -2.84 -5.36 9.94
C LEU A 97 -2.20 -4.78 11.22
N PRO A 98 -1.41 -5.59 11.95
CA PRO A 98 -0.74 -5.10 13.15
C PRO A 98 0.31 -4.04 12.80
N HIS A 99 0.52 -3.08 13.71
CA HIS A 99 1.52 -2.00 13.58
C HIS A 99 1.30 -1.05 12.38
N LEU A 100 0.11 -1.09 11.77
CA LEU A 100 -0.33 -0.11 10.77
C LEU A 100 -1.50 0.71 11.29
N ARG A 101 -1.55 1.97 10.85
CA ARG A 101 -2.65 2.90 11.12
C ARG A 101 -2.76 3.93 9.99
N PRO A 102 -3.92 4.59 9.82
CA PRO A 102 -4.04 5.74 8.96
C PRO A 102 -2.99 6.82 9.29
N ALA A 103 -2.42 7.43 8.26
CA ALA A 103 -1.49 8.55 8.39
C ALA A 103 -2.25 9.83 8.79
N LEU A 104 -1.61 10.66 9.62
CA LEU A 104 -2.09 12.01 9.89
C LEU A 104 -1.82 12.94 8.70
N PRO A 105 -2.53 14.07 8.57
CA PRO A 105 -2.24 15.06 7.54
C PRO A 105 -0.78 15.50 7.56
N GLY A 106 -0.10 15.41 6.41
CA GLY A 106 1.31 15.76 6.26
C GLY A 106 2.31 14.80 6.91
N GLU A 107 1.87 13.68 7.50
CA GLU A 107 2.76 12.82 8.29
C GLU A 107 3.89 12.20 7.46
N PHE A 108 3.64 11.80 6.20
CA PHE A 108 4.69 11.22 5.37
C PHE A 108 5.85 12.20 5.11
N THR A 109 5.56 13.49 4.90
CA THR A 109 6.61 14.51 4.66
C THR A 109 7.38 14.87 5.94
N ARG A 110 6.77 14.65 7.12
CA ARG A 110 7.38 14.96 8.43
C ARG A 110 8.30 13.84 8.94
N ARG A 111 8.12 12.63 8.44
CA ARG A 111 8.99 11.47 8.70
C ARG A 111 10.28 11.64 7.92
#